data_AF-A0A166DKN4-F1
#
_entry.id   AF-A0A166DKN4-F1
#
_cell.length_a   1.000
_cell.length_b   1.000
_cell.length_c   1.000
_cell.angle_alpha   90.00
_cell.angle_beta   90.00
_cell.angle_gamma   90.00
#
_symmetry.space_group_name_H-M   'P 1'
#
loop_
_entity.id
_entity.type
_entity.pdbx_description
1 polymer ?
#
loop_
_entity_poly.entity_id
_entity_poly.type
_entity_poly.pdbx_seq_one_letter_code
_entity_poly.pdbx_strand_id
1 'polypeptide(L)'
;MLLERGKVETARIKVENIINEDVHLELLELLELYCELLIARFGLLEQSSREPDAAVSEGVNAVILAAPRTEIKELHILRDLLMHKFGRDYSAAIMENRDGVVAERVTKKLVVETPPTALVNAYLTEIAKGYGVKWSPPEDVVDDSAQSTDDIDDTPNGAVKEPTSPLDVEHLPPGVGVSDAVAREGRKTPRLPELPPTEDEAEGTAAAADKTVPEKAKAQSKPAEPEDDFSMLAKRFEALKKR
;
A
#
# COMPACT_ATOMS: atom_id res chain seq x y z
N MET A 1 -13.36 28.47 20.30
CA MET A 1 -12.17 27.69 19.89
C MET A 1 -11.84 26.62 20.94
N LEU A 2 -11.03 25.60 20.65
CA LEU A 2 -10.61 24.58 21.64
C LEU A 2 -9.54 25.11 22.62
N LEU A 3 -8.60 25.91 22.11
CA LEU A 3 -7.51 26.50 22.88
C LEU A 3 -8.04 27.45 23.98
N GLU A 4 -9.01 28.30 23.67
CA GLU A 4 -9.71 29.16 24.65
C GLU A 4 -10.38 28.39 25.80
N ARG A 5 -10.72 27.11 25.57
CA ARG A 5 -11.37 26.23 26.55
C ARG A 5 -10.36 25.38 27.33
N GLY A 6 -9.06 25.65 27.18
CA GLY A 6 -7.97 24.87 27.78
C GLY A 6 -7.83 23.44 27.24
N LYS A 7 -8.56 23.06 26.18
CA LYS A 7 -8.58 21.70 25.63
C LYS A 7 -7.42 21.49 24.64
N VAL A 8 -6.19 21.69 25.11
CA VAL A 8 -4.97 21.64 24.29
C VAL A 8 -4.79 20.25 23.66
N GLU A 9 -4.98 19.17 24.42
CA GLU A 9 -4.80 17.81 23.91
C GLU A 9 -5.79 17.46 22.78
N THR A 10 -7.06 17.84 22.95
CA THR A 10 -8.07 17.69 21.88
C THR A 10 -7.78 18.59 20.67
N ALA A 11 -7.03 19.68 20.85
CA ALA A 11 -6.58 20.54 19.75
C ALA A 11 -5.37 19.93 19.02
N ARG A 12 -4.42 19.30 19.72
CA ARG A 12 -3.27 18.57 19.13
C ARG A 12 -3.73 17.48 18.16
N ILE A 13 -4.53 16.54 18.64
CA ILE A 13 -5.08 15.43 17.85
C ILE A 13 -5.84 15.95 16.60
N LYS A 14 -6.55 17.08 16.72
CA LYS A 14 -7.25 17.68 15.58
C LYS A 14 -6.30 18.37 14.59
N VAL A 15 -5.21 18.96 15.05
CA VAL A 15 -4.18 19.54 14.18
C VAL A 15 -3.35 18.46 13.50
N GLU A 16 -3.07 17.33 14.15
CA GLU A 16 -2.45 16.17 13.50
C GLU A 16 -3.29 15.67 12.33
N ASN A 17 -4.62 15.62 12.46
CA ASN A 17 -5.50 15.31 11.33
C ASN A 17 -5.43 16.37 10.22
N ILE A 18 -5.44 17.67 10.56
CA ILE A 18 -5.32 18.76 9.57
C ILE A 18 -3.99 18.67 8.81
N ILE A 19 -2.88 18.38 9.48
CA ILE A 19 -1.56 18.19 8.83
C ILE A 19 -1.61 17.00 7.86
N ASN A 20 -2.26 15.90 8.25
CA ASN A 20 -2.44 14.74 7.36
C ASN A 20 -3.39 15.04 6.18
N GLU A 21 -4.43 15.85 6.37
CA GLU A 21 -5.31 16.35 5.32
C GLU A 21 -4.53 17.24 4.32
N ASP A 22 -3.70 18.17 4.81
CA ASP A 22 -2.82 19.01 3.98
C ASP A 22 -1.85 18.14 3.13
N VAL A 23 -1.15 17.18 3.74
CA VAL A 23 -0.25 16.26 3.04
C VAL A 23 -0.99 15.39 2.01
N HIS A 24 -2.24 15.02 2.29
CA HIS A 24 -3.09 14.31 1.34
C HIS A 24 -3.50 15.20 0.16
N LEU A 25 -3.79 16.49 0.37
CA LEU A 25 -4.06 17.44 -0.72
C LEU A 25 -2.84 17.58 -1.63
N GLU A 26 -1.63 17.74 -1.07
CA GLU A 26 -0.39 17.79 -1.85
C GLU A 26 -0.11 16.49 -2.65
N LEU A 27 -0.60 15.33 -2.18
CA LEU A 27 -0.57 14.07 -2.93
C LEU A 27 -1.55 14.10 -4.10
N LEU A 28 -2.75 14.63 -3.92
CA LEU A 28 -3.76 14.73 -4.97
C LEU A 28 -3.33 15.67 -6.09
N GLU A 29 -2.73 16.83 -5.77
CA GLU A 29 -2.12 17.75 -6.75
C GLU A 29 -1.02 17.06 -7.56
N LEU A 30 -0.19 16.25 -6.91
CA LEU A 30 0.87 15.48 -7.56
C LEU A 30 0.30 14.38 -8.48
N LEU A 31 -0.83 13.78 -8.12
CA LEU A 31 -1.54 12.79 -8.95
C LEU A 31 -2.26 13.44 -10.14
N GLU A 32 -2.82 14.64 -9.98
CA GLU A 32 -3.38 15.43 -11.08
C GLU A 32 -2.33 15.68 -12.16
N LEU A 33 -1.14 16.18 -11.77
CA LEU A 33 -0.01 16.38 -12.68
C LEU A 33 0.40 15.11 -13.44
N TYR A 34 0.37 13.93 -12.78
CA TYR A 34 0.65 12.67 -13.47
C TYR A 34 -0.48 12.25 -14.41
N CYS A 35 -1.75 12.47 -14.06
CA CYS A 35 -2.87 12.23 -14.95
C CYS A 35 -2.77 13.09 -16.22
N GLU A 36 -2.41 14.38 -16.08
CA GLU A 36 -2.12 15.26 -17.22
C GLU A 36 -0.97 14.74 -18.08
N LEU A 37 0.14 14.29 -17.47
CA LEU A 37 1.29 13.69 -18.17
C LEU A 37 0.88 12.45 -18.99
N LEU A 38 0.09 11.55 -18.38
CA LEU A 38 -0.38 10.32 -19.03
C LEU A 38 -1.34 10.62 -20.19
N ILE A 39 -2.21 11.63 -20.06
CA ILE A 39 -3.10 12.09 -21.13
C ILE A 39 -2.28 12.73 -22.27
N ALA A 40 -1.37 13.65 -21.95
CA ALA A 40 -0.53 14.34 -22.92
C ALA A 40 0.40 13.39 -23.71
N ARG A 41 0.70 12.21 -23.17
CA ARG A 41 1.55 11.18 -23.78
C ARG A 41 0.83 9.84 -24.00
N PHE A 42 -0.50 9.86 -24.15
CA PHE A 42 -1.30 8.63 -24.21
C PHE A 42 -0.86 7.62 -25.30
N GLY A 43 -0.35 8.10 -26.45
CA GLY A 43 0.18 7.23 -27.51
C GLY A 43 1.42 6.39 -27.11
N LEU A 44 2.13 6.75 -26.03
CA LEU A 44 3.17 5.89 -25.44
C LEU A 44 2.58 4.73 -24.63
N LEU A 45 1.35 4.89 -24.12
CA LEU A 45 0.62 3.80 -23.49
C LEU A 45 0.07 2.82 -24.55
N GLU A 46 -0.35 3.26 -25.74
CA GLU A 46 -0.88 2.35 -26.77
C GLU A 46 0.15 1.31 -27.29
N GLN A 47 1.44 1.51 -27.02
CA GLN A 47 2.49 0.58 -27.40
C GLN A 47 2.38 -0.77 -26.68
N SER A 48 2.57 -1.87 -27.43
CA SER A 48 2.54 -3.25 -26.92
C SER A 48 3.86 -3.62 -26.21
N SER A 49 4.19 -2.87 -25.17
CA SER A 49 5.31 -3.14 -24.25
C SER A 49 4.78 -3.64 -22.90
N ARG A 50 5.55 -4.53 -22.27
CA ARG A 50 5.28 -5.01 -20.90
C ARG A 50 5.73 -4.03 -19.82
N GLU A 51 6.54 -3.04 -20.18
CA GLU A 51 6.99 -1.96 -19.30
C GLU A 51 6.65 -0.60 -19.93
N PRO A 52 6.28 0.42 -19.14
CA PRO A 52 6.03 1.77 -19.66
C PRO A 52 7.32 2.42 -20.15
N ASP A 53 7.19 3.27 -21.17
CA ASP A 53 8.27 4.16 -21.61
C ASP A 53 8.71 5.07 -20.43
N ALA A 54 10.02 5.35 -20.32
CA ALA A 54 10.59 6.19 -19.28
C ALA A 54 9.93 7.58 -19.19
N ALA A 55 9.39 8.10 -20.30
CA ALA A 55 8.69 9.37 -20.39
C ALA A 55 7.30 9.40 -19.71
N VAL A 56 6.76 8.24 -19.32
CA VAL A 56 5.47 8.09 -18.61
C VAL A 56 5.52 7.17 -17.38
N SER A 57 6.62 6.43 -17.19
CA SER A 57 6.80 5.45 -16.12
C SER A 57 6.52 6.01 -14.73
N GLU A 58 7.05 7.20 -14.39
CA GLU A 58 6.82 7.84 -13.09
C GLU A 58 5.32 8.03 -12.79
N GLY A 59 4.54 8.48 -13.77
CA GLY A 59 3.10 8.68 -13.63
C GLY A 59 2.32 7.37 -13.51
N VAL A 60 2.68 6.35 -14.30
CA VAL A 60 2.09 5.01 -14.18
C VAL A 60 2.35 4.43 -12.79
N ASN A 61 3.58 4.55 -12.30
CA ASN A 61 4.02 4.01 -11.02
C ASN A 61 3.33 4.71 -9.84
N ALA A 62 3.26 6.04 -9.90
CA ALA A 62 2.55 6.85 -8.91
C ALA A 62 1.07 6.47 -8.82
N VAL A 63 0.37 6.35 -9.95
CA VAL A 63 -1.06 5.98 -9.96
C VAL A 63 -1.28 4.56 -9.41
N ILE A 64 -0.48 3.56 -9.82
CA ILE A 64 -0.63 2.18 -9.35
C ILE A 64 -0.40 2.07 -7.83
N LEU A 65 0.59 2.77 -7.27
CA LEU A 65 0.85 2.75 -5.83
C LEU A 65 -0.17 3.57 -5.03
N ALA A 66 -0.52 4.77 -5.52
CA ALA A 66 -1.29 5.74 -4.74
C ALA A 66 -2.80 5.48 -4.76
N ALA A 67 -3.37 4.99 -5.86
CA ALA A 67 -4.83 4.81 -5.99
C ALA A 67 -5.51 4.12 -4.78
N PRO A 68 -5.03 2.97 -4.24
CA PRO A 68 -5.66 2.32 -3.08
C PRO A 68 -5.59 3.12 -1.77
N ARG A 69 -4.87 4.24 -1.73
CA ARG A 69 -4.81 5.19 -0.60
C ARG A 69 -5.65 6.46 -0.82
N THR A 70 -6.33 6.58 -1.96
CA THR A 70 -7.20 7.73 -2.30
C THR A 70 -8.67 7.31 -2.37
N GLU A 71 -9.57 8.26 -2.15
CA GLU A 71 -11.03 8.02 -2.21
C GLU A 71 -11.61 8.09 -3.64
N ILE A 72 -10.77 8.39 -4.65
CA ILE A 72 -11.18 8.64 -6.04
C ILE A 72 -11.37 7.31 -6.78
N LYS A 73 -12.61 6.85 -6.95
CA LYS A 73 -12.95 5.55 -7.55
C LYS A 73 -12.44 5.39 -8.99
N GLU A 74 -12.43 6.47 -9.75
CA GLU A 74 -11.93 6.53 -11.13
C GLU A 74 -10.42 6.22 -11.18
N LEU A 75 -9.66 6.59 -10.14
CA LEU A 75 -8.23 6.31 -10.04
C LEU A 75 -7.98 4.82 -9.74
N HIS A 76 -8.88 4.15 -9.02
CA HIS A 76 -8.84 2.69 -8.82
C HIS A 76 -9.07 1.96 -10.15
N ILE A 77 -10.04 2.41 -10.96
CA ILE A 77 -10.28 1.87 -12.31
C ILE A 77 -9.05 2.09 -13.21
N LEU A 78 -8.44 3.28 -13.19
CA LEU A 78 -7.23 3.57 -13.95
C LEU A 78 -6.06 2.67 -13.52
N ARG A 79 -5.86 2.47 -12.22
CA ARG A 79 -4.89 1.52 -11.68
C ARG A 79 -5.12 0.11 -12.22
N ASP A 80 -6.35 -0.40 -12.17
CA ASP A 80 -6.65 -1.76 -12.62
C ASP A 80 -6.41 -1.93 -14.14
N LEU A 81 -6.71 -0.91 -14.94
CA LEU A 81 -6.36 -0.87 -16.38
C LEU A 81 -4.84 -0.88 -16.62
N LEU A 82 -4.08 -0.07 -15.88
CA LEU A 82 -2.61 -0.01 -15.98
C LEU A 82 -1.96 -1.33 -15.51
N MET A 83 -2.48 -1.94 -14.45
CA MET A 83 -2.03 -3.24 -13.95
C MET A 83 -2.32 -4.37 -14.94
N HIS A 84 -3.50 -4.37 -15.57
CA HIS A 84 -3.83 -5.34 -16.62
C HIS A 84 -2.92 -5.18 -17.85
N LYS A 85 -2.58 -3.94 -18.20
CA LYS A 85 -1.76 -3.58 -19.36
C LYS A 85 -0.29 -4.01 -19.24
N PHE A 86 0.36 -3.68 -18.13
CA PHE A 86 1.79 -4.01 -17.91
C PHE A 86 1.99 -5.37 -17.22
N GLY A 87 0.93 -5.93 -16.65
CA GLY A 87 0.89 -7.28 -16.11
C GLY A 87 1.19 -7.35 -14.61
N ARG A 88 0.98 -8.54 -14.04
CA ARG A 88 1.01 -8.79 -12.60
C ARG A 88 2.40 -8.56 -11.98
N ASP A 89 3.46 -9.01 -12.64
CA ASP A 89 4.82 -8.96 -12.09
C ASP A 89 5.29 -7.51 -11.90
N TYR A 90 5.06 -6.67 -12.92
CA TYR A 90 5.30 -5.23 -12.89
C TYR A 90 4.49 -4.53 -11.79
N SER A 91 3.20 -4.86 -11.71
CA SER A 91 2.28 -4.30 -10.71
C SER A 91 2.70 -4.66 -9.28
N ALA A 92 3.14 -5.90 -9.04
CA ALA A 92 3.58 -6.37 -7.74
C ALA A 92 4.88 -5.66 -7.29
N ALA A 93 5.84 -5.48 -8.20
CA ALA A 93 7.06 -4.73 -7.92
C ALA A 93 6.77 -3.29 -7.47
N ILE A 94 5.80 -2.61 -8.10
CA ILE A 94 5.36 -1.26 -7.71
C ILE A 94 4.66 -1.26 -6.35
N MET A 95 3.75 -2.18 -6.08
CA MET A 95 3.01 -2.21 -4.80
C MET A 95 3.91 -2.45 -3.59
N GLU A 96 4.99 -3.21 -3.76
CA GLU A 96 6.02 -3.40 -2.75
C GLU A 96 7.11 -2.29 -2.79
N ASN A 97 7.01 -1.34 -3.73
CA ASN A 97 8.02 -0.33 -4.07
C ASN A 97 9.45 -0.91 -4.16
N ARG A 98 9.59 -2.09 -4.77
CA ARG A 98 10.89 -2.74 -4.98
C ARG A 98 11.81 -1.82 -5.77
N ASP A 99 13.08 -1.83 -5.39
CA ASP A 99 14.17 -1.05 -6.01
C ASP A 99 13.94 0.48 -6.07
N GLY A 100 12.96 1.02 -5.33
CA GLY A 100 12.64 2.45 -5.33
C GLY A 100 12.05 2.95 -6.66
N VAL A 101 11.37 2.08 -7.40
CA VAL A 101 10.79 2.36 -8.73
C VAL A 101 9.69 3.46 -8.70
N VAL A 102 9.10 3.74 -7.53
CA VAL A 102 8.20 4.88 -7.34
C VAL A 102 8.96 6.08 -6.76
N ALA A 103 8.79 7.24 -7.39
CA ALA A 103 9.43 8.49 -6.98
C ALA A 103 9.16 8.82 -5.50
N GLU A 104 10.21 9.10 -4.75
CA GLU A 104 10.19 9.30 -3.30
C GLU A 104 9.19 10.39 -2.85
N ARG A 105 8.96 11.42 -3.69
CA ARG A 105 7.96 12.48 -3.49
C ARG A 105 6.51 11.97 -3.38
N VAL A 106 6.19 10.84 -4.02
CA VAL A 106 4.88 10.18 -3.93
C VAL A 106 4.86 9.32 -2.67
N THR A 107 5.87 8.46 -2.51
CA THR A 107 5.98 7.50 -1.40
C THR A 107 5.94 8.19 -0.04
N LYS A 108 6.64 9.31 0.13
CA LYS A 108 6.63 10.11 1.38
C LYS A 108 5.24 10.63 1.75
N LYS A 109 4.41 11.03 0.79
CA LYS A 109 3.06 11.54 1.04
C LYS A 109 2.01 10.44 1.21
N LEU A 110 2.34 9.19 0.86
CA LEU A 110 1.50 8.00 1.08
C LEU A 110 1.70 7.36 2.46
N VAL A 111 2.79 7.69 3.16
CA VAL A 111 3.03 7.25 4.53
C VAL A 111 2.19 8.09 5.48
N VAL A 112 1.26 7.44 6.19
CA VAL A 112 0.51 8.05 7.29
C VAL A 112 1.28 7.77 8.57
N GLU A 113 2.00 8.77 9.06
CA GLU A 113 2.80 8.75 10.29
C GLU A 113 2.35 9.90 11.21
N THR A 114 2.54 9.76 12.53
CA THR A 114 2.25 10.82 13.49
C THR A 114 3.14 12.04 13.22
N PRO A 115 2.59 13.23 12.95
CA PRO A 115 3.40 14.43 12.71
C PRO A 115 4.26 14.79 13.93
N PRO A 116 5.50 15.29 13.73
CA PRO A 116 6.37 15.64 14.85
C PRO A 116 5.77 16.75 15.70
N THR A 117 5.91 16.66 17.03
CA THR A 117 5.26 17.56 17.99
C THR A 117 5.59 19.04 17.76
N ALA A 118 6.80 19.34 17.26
CA ALA A 118 7.22 20.68 16.85
C ALA A 118 6.35 21.26 15.69
N LEU A 119 5.98 20.43 14.70
CA LEU A 119 5.10 20.84 13.60
C LEU A 119 3.67 21.08 14.10
N VAL A 120 3.16 20.20 14.98
CA VAL A 120 1.86 20.36 15.65
C VAL A 120 1.83 21.66 16.48
N ASN A 121 2.89 21.95 17.23
CA ASN A 121 3.06 23.20 17.98
C ASN A 121 3.07 24.43 17.05
N ALA A 122 3.77 24.37 15.90
CA ALA A 122 3.82 25.46 14.93
C ALA A 122 2.44 25.73 14.30
N TYR A 123 1.74 24.68 13.86
CA TYR A 123 0.36 24.78 13.35
C TYR A 123 -0.58 25.37 14.41
N LEU A 124 -0.56 24.88 15.65
CA LEU A 124 -1.37 25.43 16.74
C LEU A 124 -1.08 26.91 17.00
N THR A 125 0.19 27.33 16.88
CA THR A 125 0.60 28.74 17.05
C THR A 125 0.02 29.63 15.96
N GLU A 126 0.18 29.27 14.69
CA GLU A 126 -0.33 30.08 13.57
C GLU A 126 -1.86 30.06 13.49
N ILE A 127 -2.51 28.94 13.82
CA ILE A 127 -3.96 28.86 13.96
C ILE A 127 -4.43 29.78 15.11
N ALA A 128 -3.81 29.73 16.30
CA ALA A 128 -4.19 30.60 17.42
C ALA A 128 -4.06 32.08 17.06
N LYS A 129 -2.94 32.46 16.45
CA LYS A 129 -2.64 33.80 15.95
C LYS A 129 -3.64 34.28 14.89
N GLY A 130 -4.01 33.42 13.93
CA GLY A 130 -4.99 33.72 12.88
C GLY A 130 -6.41 34.00 13.43
N TYR A 131 -6.77 33.37 14.55
CA TYR A 131 -8.04 33.62 15.25
C TYR A 131 -7.93 34.60 16.44
N GLY A 132 -6.78 35.26 16.63
CA GLY A 132 -6.57 36.25 17.69
C GLY A 132 -6.47 35.69 19.12
N VAL A 133 -6.28 34.38 19.27
CA VAL A 133 -6.16 33.70 20.56
C VAL A 133 -4.72 33.71 21.03
N LYS A 134 -4.49 34.19 22.26
CA LYS A 134 -3.19 34.14 22.92
C LYS A 134 -2.89 32.71 23.37
N TRP A 135 -2.06 32.01 22.61
CA TRP A 135 -1.54 30.69 22.95
C TRP A 135 -0.03 30.65 22.67
N SER A 136 0.69 29.85 23.45
CA SER A 136 2.10 29.53 23.27
C SER A 136 2.24 28.01 23.38
N PRO A 137 3.16 27.39 22.63
CA PRO A 137 3.61 26.04 22.95
C PRO A 137 4.02 25.96 24.43
N PRO A 138 3.76 24.84 25.12
CA PRO A 138 4.54 24.47 26.30
C PRO A 138 6.01 24.47 25.88
N GLU A 139 6.90 25.02 26.71
CA GLU A 139 8.34 24.85 26.46
C GLU A 139 8.64 23.35 26.44
N ASP A 140 9.27 22.89 25.36
CA ASP A 140 9.71 21.50 25.27
C ASP A 140 10.72 21.28 26.39
N VAL A 141 10.30 20.55 27.43
CA VAL A 141 11.21 19.95 28.40
C VAL A 141 12.04 18.92 27.65
N VAL A 142 13.14 19.39 27.07
CA VAL A 142 14.25 18.57 26.62
C VAL A 142 14.68 17.74 27.81
N ASP A 143 14.33 16.46 27.77
CA ASP A 143 14.75 15.47 28.76
C ASP A 143 16.24 15.17 28.56
N ASP A 144 17.06 16.12 29.00
CA ASP A 144 18.52 16.02 29.03
C ASP A 144 18.98 15.17 30.22
N SER A 145 18.36 14.00 30.40
CA SER A 145 18.77 12.95 31.34
C SER A 145 19.66 11.88 30.67
N ALA A 146 20.35 12.27 29.59
CA ALA A 146 21.39 11.47 28.94
C ALA A 146 22.69 11.44 29.76
N GLN A 147 22.66 10.68 30.85
CA GLN A 147 23.81 10.02 31.49
C GLN A 147 24.96 10.92 32.01
N SER A 148 24.85 11.30 33.28
CA SER A 148 26.01 11.25 34.18
C SER A 148 25.61 10.83 35.58
N THR A 149 26.05 9.65 36.02
CA THR A 149 26.64 9.36 37.34
C THR A 149 26.99 7.88 37.43
N ASP A 150 28.18 7.61 37.98
CA ASP A 150 28.81 6.29 38.03
C ASP A 150 28.29 5.39 39.18
N ASP A 151 28.70 4.12 39.10
CA ASP A 151 29.02 3.19 40.19
C ASP A 151 27.96 2.80 41.26
N ILE A 152 27.44 1.58 41.08
CA ILE A 152 27.59 0.42 42.00
C ILE A 152 27.60 0.71 43.52
N ASP A 153 26.56 0.23 44.22
CA ASP A 153 26.76 -0.77 45.30
C ASP A 153 25.53 -1.68 45.48
N ASP A 154 25.75 -2.90 45.95
CA ASP A 154 24.79 -4.00 46.08
C ASP A 154 24.79 -4.52 47.53
N THR A 155 23.62 -4.58 48.20
CA THR A 155 23.21 -5.73 49.03
C THR A 155 21.81 -5.57 49.69
N PRO A 156 21.10 -6.67 50.03
CA PRO A 156 19.69 -6.63 50.44
C PRO A 156 19.43 -6.97 51.92
N ASN A 157 18.32 -6.50 52.51
CA ASN A 157 17.72 -7.16 53.70
C ASN A 157 16.23 -6.81 53.99
N GLY A 158 15.43 -7.82 54.35
CA GLY A 158 14.76 -7.80 55.67
C GLY A 158 13.35 -7.22 55.90
N ALA A 159 12.32 -7.72 55.21
CA ALA A 159 11.02 -8.17 55.75
C ALA A 159 10.07 -7.31 56.66
N VAL A 160 8.76 -7.46 56.35
CA VAL A 160 7.52 -7.38 57.19
C VAL A 160 7.05 -6.07 57.88
N LYS A 161 5.92 -5.51 57.38
CA LYS A 161 4.55 -5.75 57.93
C LYS A 161 3.42 -5.05 57.15
N GLU A 162 2.31 -5.75 56.93
CA GLU A 162 0.99 -5.13 56.66
C GLU A 162 0.35 -4.60 57.96
N PRO A 163 -0.73 -3.78 57.89
CA PRO A 163 -2.08 -4.38 57.86
C PRO A 163 -3.19 -3.61 57.08
N THR A 164 -4.17 -4.38 56.55
CA THR A 164 -5.64 -4.08 56.44
C THR A 164 -6.12 -2.77 55.75
N SER A 165 -6.70 -2.74 54.53
CA SER A 165 -7.99 -3.31 53.99
C SER A 165 -9.20 -2.33 54.04
N PRO A 166 -10.36 -2.58 53.39
CA PRO A 166 -10.61 -2.46 51.94
C PRO A 166 -11.93 -1.70 51.56
N LEU A 167 -12.13 -1.33 50.28
CA LEU A 167 -13.40 -0.93 49.63
C LEU A 167 -13.24 -1.15 48.10
N ASP A 168 -14.24 -1.45 47.27
CA ASP A 168 -15.50 -2.19 47.40
C ASP A 168 -15.90 -2.65 45.98
N VAL A 169 -16.42 -3.86 45.81
CA VAL A 169 -16.97 -4.34 44.52
C VAL A 169 -18.35 -4.94 44.77
N GLU A 170 -19.39 -4.15 44.54
CA GLU A 170 -20.77 -4.63 44.66
C GLU A 170 -21.16 -5.53 43.48
N HIS A 171 -21.51 -6.77 43.83
CA HIS A 171 -22.35 -7.65 43.05
C HIS A 171 -23.34 -8.33 44.01
N LEU A 172 -24.64 -8.33 43.69
CA LEU A 172 -25.71 -9.22 44.21
C LEU A 172 -27.06 -8.72 43.60
N PRO A 173 -28.21 -9.43 43.72
CA PRO A 173 -28.47 -10.87 43.75
C PRO A 173 -29.57 -11.31 42.71
N PRO A 174 -29.96 -12.61 42.63
CA PRO A 174 -30.82 -13.12 41.54
C PRO A 174 -32.30 -13.45 41.90
N GLY A 175 -33.17 -13.36 40.88
CA GLY A 175 -34.05 -14.45 40.41
C GLY A 175 -35.35 -14.85 41.15
N VAL A 176 -36.51 -14.49 40.54
CA VAL A 176 -37.79 -15.26 40.44
C VAL A 176 -38.54 -14.75 39.18
N GLY A 177 -39.28 -15.50 38.36
CA GLY A 177 -39.44 -16.96 38.21
C GLY A 177 -40.76 -17.37 37.50
N VAL A 178 -40.72 -18.42 36.63
CA VAL A 178 -41.85 -19.19 36.04
C VAL A 178 -42.75 -18.45 35.02
N SER A 179 -42.87 -18.86 33.75
CA SER A 179 -43.86 -19.89 33.30
C SER A 179 -43.66 -20.37 31.84
N ASP A 180 -44.40 -21.44 31.48
CA ASP A 180 -44.21 -22.38 30.36
C ASP A 180 -44.93 -22.03 29.02
N ALA A 181 -44.65 -22.81 27.96
CA ALA A 181 -45.25 -22.86 26.61
C ALA A 181 -44.93 -21.67 25.65
N VAL A 182 -44.85 -21.81 24.31
CA VAL A 182 -45.35 -22.85 23.39
C VAL A 182 -44.46 -23.00 22.12
N ALA A 183 -44.51 -24.19 21.50
CA ALA A 183 -44.42 -24.49 20.06
C ALA A 183 -43.28 -23.94 19.13
N ARG A 184 -42.60 -24.93 18.53
CA ARG A 184 -41.89 -24.95 17.23
C ARG A 184 -42.50 -24.05 16.13
N GLU A 185 -41.65 -23.35 15.36
CA GLU A 185 -41.42 -23.61 13.92
C GLU A 185 -40.20 -22.85 13.38
N GLY A 186 -39.69 -23.24 12.20
CA GLY A 186 -38.31 -22.95 11.79
C GLY A 186 -38.11 -21.78 10.80
N ARG A 187 -36.85 -21.37 10.63
CA ARG A 187 -36.38 -20.70 9.41
C ARG A 187 -34.95 -21.13 9.09
N LYS A 188 -34.71 -21.45 7.81
CA LYS A 188 -33.48 -22.08 7.30
C LYS A 188 -32.43 -21.03 6.91
N THR A 189 -31.15 -21.37 7.04
CA THR A 189 -30.05 -20.63 6.42
C THR A 189 -29.98 -20.95 4.91
N PRO A 190 -29.75 -19.97 4.01
CA PRO A 190 -29.52 -20.24 2.59
C PRO A 190 -28.15 -20.90 2.37
N ARG A 191 -28.10 -21.96 1.55
CA ARG A 191 -26.86 -22.49 0.95
C ARG A 191 -26.81 -22.10 -0.52
N LEU A 192 -25.58 -21.96 -1.06
CA LEU A 192 -25.35 -21.69 -2.48
C LEU A 192 -25.78 -22.88 -3.37
N PRO A 193 -26.11 -22.66 -4.66
CA PRO A 193 -26.41 -23.73 -5.62
C PRO A 193 -25.18 -24.55 -6.02
N GLU A 194 -25.37 -25.83 -6.30
CA GLU A 194 -24.38 -26.73 -6.89
C GLU A 194 -24.49 -26.75 -8.43
N LEU A 195 -23.37 -27.02 -9.12
CA LEU A 195 -23.32 -27.14 -10.58
C LEU A 195 -23.78 -28.53 -11.04
N PRO A 196 -24.50 -28.65 -12.17
CA PRO A 196 -24.92 -29.95 -12.71
C PRO A 196 -23.74 -30.76 -13.28
N PRO A 197 -23.83 -32.10 -13.30
CA PRO A 197 -22.77 -32.98 -13.79
C PRO A 197 -22.67 -32.98 -15.31
N THR A 198 -21.47 -33.33 -15.80
CA THR A 198 -21.21 -33.64 -17.21
C THR A 198 -21.69 -35.05 -17.54
N GLU A 199 -22.56 -35.18 -18.56
CA GLU A 199 -22.93 -36.47 -19.14
C GLU A 199 -22.06 -36.75 -20.38
N ASP A 200 -21.20 -37.76 -20.29
CA ASP A 200 -20.68 -38.49 -21.45
C ASP A 200 -21.79 -39.41 -21.98
N GLU A 201 -22.02 -39.39 -23.29
CA GLU A 201 -22.70 -40.49 -24.00
C GLU A 201 -21.97 -40.81 -25.30
N ALA A 202 -22.00 -42.09 -25.68
CA ALA A 202 -21.03 -42.69 -26.59
C ALA A 202 -21.63 -43.14 -27.94
N GLU A 203 -20.82 -43.92 -28.69
CA GLU A 203 -21.11 -44.61 -29.96
C GLU A 203 -21.10 -43.74 -31.25
N GLY A 204 -20.45 -44.17 -32.36
CA GLY A 204 -19.62 -45.37 -32.51
C GLY A 204 -19.09 -45.65 -33.92
N THR A 205 -18.22 -46.66 -33.99
CA THR A 205 -17.86 -47.51 -35.16
C THR A 205 -17.02 -46.97 -36.35
N ALA A 206 -15.74 -47.40 -36.35
CA ALA A 206 -15.05 -48.18 -37.39
C ALA A 206 -14.83 -47.63 -38.83
N ALA A 207 -13.55 -47.52 -39.22
CA ALA A 207 -12.88 -48.46 -40.14
C ALA A 207 -11.38 -48.12 -40.32
N ALA A 208 -10.53 -49.13 -40.57
CA ALA A 208 -9.10 -48.96 -40.83
C ALA A 208 -8.77 -49.09 -42.32
N ALA A 209 -7.80 -48.30 -42.82
CA ALA A 209 -7.07 -48.60 -44.05
C ALA A 209 -5.68 -47.95 -44.05
N ASP A 210 -4.66 -48.77 -44.32
CA ASP A 210 -3.25 -48.42 -44.51
C ASP A 210 -3.01 -47.63 -45.82
N LYS A 211 -2.05 -46.68 -45.81
CA LYS A 211 -0.97 -46.54 -46.82
C LYS A 211 0.00 -45.35 -46.64
N THR A 212 1.25 -45.71 -46.33
CA THR A 212 2.52 -45.23 -46.94
C THR A 212 2.80 -43.72 -47.22
N VAL A 213 3.91 -43.25 -46.63
CA VAL A 213 4.70 -42.03 -46.95
C VAL A 213 5.34 -42.09 -48.36
N PRO A 214 5.82 -40.98 -48.98
CA PRO A 214 7.05 -40.25 -48.59
C PRO A 214 6.87 -38.71 -48.54
N GLU A 215 7.37 -38.02 -47.51
CA GLU A 215 8.76 -37.56 -47.33
C GLU A 215 9.29 -36.64 -48.45
N LYS A 216 9.50 -35.35 -48.10
CA LYS A 216 10.56 -34.54 -48.69
C LYS A 216 11.04 -33.40 -47.79
N ALA A 217 12.35 -33.36 -47.58
CA ALA A 217 13.18 -32.21 -47.21
C ALA A 217 12.89 -31.46 -45.87
N LYS A 218 13.46 -31.97 -44.78
CA LYS A 218 14.01 -31.09 -43.72
C LYS A 218 15.21 -30.32 -44.28
N ALA A 219 15.14 -28.99 -44.27
CA ALA A 219 16.35 -28.16 -44.37
C ALA A 219 16.96 -28.02 -42.97
N GLN A 220 18.13 -28.63 -42.74
CA GLN A 220 18.92 -28.41 -41.52
C GLN A 220 19.70 -27.10 -41.66
N SER A 221 19.29 -26.05 -40.96
CA SER A 221 20.19 -24.94 -40.63
C SER A 221 21.06 -25.34 -39.44
N LYS A 222 22.37 -25.26 -39.64
CA LYS A 222 23.41 -25.59 -38.66
C LYS A 222 23.40 -24.54 -37.52
N PRO A 223 23.59 -24.90 -36.25
CA PRO A 223 23.87 -23.91 -35.21
C PRO A 223 25.17 -23.19 -35.55
N ALA A 224 25.11 -21.86 -35.63
CA ALA A 224 26.32 -21.04 -35.69
C ALA A 224 26.88 -20.89 -34.27
N GLU A 225 28.19 -21.04 -34.13
CA GLU A 225 28.89 -20.73 -32.88
C GLU A 225 28.81 -19.22 -32.59
N PRO A 226 28.87 -18.78 -31.32
CA PRO A 226 28.79 -17.36 -30.97
C PRO A 226 30.05 -16.63 -31.48
N GLU A 227 29.94 -15.92 -32.61
CA GLU A 227 30.95 -14.95 -33.00
C GLU A 227 30.95 -13.81 -31.96
N ASP A 228 32.08 -13.65 -31.29
CA ASP A 228 32.31 -12.73 -30.18
C ASP A 228 31.80 -11.32 -30.49
N ASP A 229 30.70 -10.88 -29.85
CA ASP A 229 30.02 -9.60 -30.12
C ASP A 229 30.99 -8.40 -30.06
N PHE A 230 32.00 -8.51 -29.20
CA PHE A 230 33.10 -7.55 -29.05
C PHE A 230 33.90 -7.35 -30.36
N SER A 231 34.16 -8.42 -31.11
CA SER A 231 34.84 -8.39 -32.41
C SER A 231 34.00 -7.70 -33.49
N MET A 232 32.68 -7.94 -33.47
CA MET A 232 31.75 -7.30 -34.41
C MET A 232 31.61 -5.80 -34.11
N LEU A 233 31.62 -5.42 -32.84
CA LEU A 233 31.59 -4.02 -32.40
C LEU A 233 32.92 -3.30 -32.71
N ALA A 234 34.06 -3.93 -32.50
CA ALA A 234 35.38 -3.37 -32.82
C ALA A 234 35.52 -3.01 -34.31
N LYS A 235 35.07 -3.90 -35.21
CA LYS A 235 35.04 -3.64 -36.67
C LYS A 235 34.14 -2.45 -37.03
N ARG A 236 33.00 -2.26 -36.34
CA ARG A 236 32.14 -1.08 -36.53
C ARG A 236 32.81 0.21 -36.06
N PHE A 237 33.55 0.18 -34.95
CA PHE A 237 34.33 1.33 -34.47
C PHE A 237 35.48 1.72 -35.42
N GLU A 238 36.20 0.76 -36.00
CA GLU A 238 37.23 1.05 -37.02
C GLU A 238 36.63 1.69 -38.28
N ALA A 239 35.46 1.22 -38.75
CA ALA A 239 34.80 1.78 -39.92
C ALA A 239 34.40 3.25 -39.74
N LEU A 240 34.03 3.65 -38.52
CA LEU A 240 33.70 5.03 -38.15
C LEU A 240 34.92 5.95 -38.02
N LYS A 241 36.11 5.41 -37.78
CA LYS A 241 37.36 6.18 -37.60
C LYS A 241 38.08 6.55 -38.90
N LYS A 242 37.56 6.09 -40.05
CA LYS A 242 38.09 6.38 -41.40
C LYS A 242 37.26 7.42 -42.19
N ARG A 243 36.51 8.27 -41.50
CA ARG A 243 35.65 9.31 -42.09
C ARG A 243 35.97 10.69 -41.53
#